data_AF-A0A2W1TS20-F1
#
_entry.id   AF-A0A2W1TS20-F1
#
_cell.length_a   1.000
_cell.length_b   1.000
_cell.length_c   1.000
_cell.angle_alpha   90.00
_cell.angle_beta   90.00
_cell.angle_gamma   90.00
#
_symmetry.space_group_name_H-M   'P 1'
#
loop_
_entity.id
_entity.type
_entity.pdbx_description
1 polymer ?
#
loop_
_entity_poly.entity_id
_entity_poly.type
_entity_poly.pdbx_seq_one_letter_code
_entity_poly.pdbx_strand_id
1 'polypeptide(L)'
;MLVSMKQTVLDRAEDRRPAPRRRGRRAGIAIGVIALLGLGATSGGVALGMIPQPFTASAPAPSPTGPAAPSTPAAAPVQEIPDPVHSPTPTPTPTPTPAAATLPSDCTGLVPASERDRLFDGTPLQDPSGTAHLRTAAAPLTTALSCLWMDPSADVSGLSIDVGTGTAEQISAFETTLVERGHVCSDRGPARVCTQTRQAAPYPVDTTDTWYFRGTTWFEVSQTNFPTNGLLDAVEQQIWG
;
A
#
# COMPACT_ATOMS: atom_id res chain seq x y z
N MET A 1 12.38 -57.58 -38.97
CA MET A 1 11.18 -56.71 -38.92
C MET A 1 11.46 -55.36 -38.26
N LEU A 2 12.67 -54.78 -38.43
CA LEU A 2 13.18 -53.62 -37.67
C LEU A 2 13.72 -52.49 -38.55
N VAL A 3 13.45 -52.53 -39.86
CA VAL A 3 13.96 -51.54 -40.83
C VAL A 3 12.87 -50.58 -41.33
N SER A 4 11.59 -50.93 -41.16
CA SER A 4 10.47 -50.08 -41.62
C SER A 4 10.18 -48.87 -40.72
N MET A 5 10.60 -48.93 -39.45
CA MET A 5 10.21 -47.94 -38.44
C MET A 5 11.07 -46.66 -38.46
N LYS A 6 12.22 -46.67 -39.15
CA LYS A 6 13.09 -45.47 -39.28
C LYS A 6 12.72 -44.58 -40.48
N GLN A 7 12.09 -45.13 -41.52
CA GLN A 7 11.68 -44.33 -42.67
C GLN A 7 10.46 -43.45 -42.34
N THR A 8 9.53 -43.93 -41.52
CA THR A 8 8.33 -43.18 -41.11
C THR A 8 8.61 -41.96 -40.23
N VAL A 9 9.81 -41.86 -39.64
CA VAL A 9 10.24 -40.72 -38.81
C VAL A 9 10.95 -39.66 -39.66
N LEU A 10 11.61 -40.05 -40.75
CA LEU A 10 12.27 -39.12 -41.66
C LEU A 10 11.27 -38.44 -42.62
N ASP A 11 10.25 -39.17 -43.12
CA ASP A 11 9.20 -38.58 -43.96
C ASP A 11 8.37 -37.51 -43.21
N ARG A 12 8.22 -37.66 -41.89
CA ARG A 12 7.47 -36.68 -41.07
C ARG A 12 8.24 -35.40 -40.75
N ALA A 13 9.55 -35.39 -40.99
CA ALA A 13 10.42 -34.24 -40.70
C ALA A 13 10.53 -33.27 -41.90
N GLU A 14 10.32 -33.73 -43.13
CA GLU A 14 10.35 -32.88 -44.32
C GLU A 14 9.07 -32.07 -44.54
N ASP A 15 7.94 -32.52 -43.99
CA ASP A 15 6.62 -31.87 -44.11
C ASP A 15 6.39 -30.67 -43.17
N ARG A 16 7.36 -30.33 -42.31
CA ARG A 16 7.28 -29.20 -41.38
C ARG A 16 8.17 -28.02 -41.77
N ARG A 17 8.24 -27.70 -43.07
CA ARG A 17 8.76 -26.40 -43.51
C ARG A 17 7.63 -25.35 -43.45
N PRO A 18 7.67 -24.37 -42.53
CA PRO A 18 6.71 -23.29 -42.57
C PRO A 18 6.91 -22.46 -43.85
N ALA A 19 5.84 -22.25 -44.60
CA ALA A 19 5.82 -21.39 -45.77
C ALA A 19 6.26 -19.95 -45.39
N PRO A 20 7.07 -19.27 -46.21
CA PRO A 20 7.49 -17.90 -45.94
C PRO A 20 6.28 -16.96 -45.98
N ARG A 21 5.96 -16.36 -44.82
CA ARG A 21 4.93 -15.32 -44.69
C ARG A 21 5.30 -14.14 -45.58
N ARG A 22 4.43 -13.83 -46.54
CA ARG A 22 4.49 -12.61 -47.36
C ARG A 22 4.47 -11.39 -46.44
N ARG A 23 5.63 -10.73 -46.34
CA ARG A 23 5.79 -9.43 -45.66
C ARG A 23 5.14 -8.36 -46.55
N GLY A 24 3.84 -8.13 -46.32
CA GLY A 24 3.07 -7.08 -46.97
C GLY A 24 3.52 -5.72 -46.48
N ARG A 25 4.12 -4.96 -47.41
CA ARG A 25 4.42 -3.53 -47.33
C ARG A 25 3.24 -2.73 -46.77
N ARG A 26 3.45 -2.01 -45.66
CA ARG A 26 2.97 -0.63 -45.46
C ARG A 26 4.01 0.14 -44.66
N ALA A 27 5.00 0.64 -45.39
CA ALA A 27 5.76 1.82 -45.02
C ALA A 27 4.92 3.07 -45.35
N GLY A 28 5.07 4.13 -44.54
CA GLY A 28 4.35 5.41 -44.65
C GLY A 28 3.26 5.48 -43.59
N ILE A 29 3.31 6.38 -42.60
CA ILE A 29 3.49 7.82 -42.73
C ILE A 29 4.25 8.33 -41.49
N ALA A 30 5.43 8.90 -41.71
CA ALA A 30 6.17 9.70 -40.75
C ALA A 30 6.55 11.02 -41.42
N ILE A 31 5.57 11.91 -41.61
CA ILE A 31 5.66 13.34 -41.95
C ILE A 31 4.28 13.90 -41.52
N GLY A 32 4.08 14.93 -40.72
CA GLY A 32 4.93 15.92 -40.07
C GLY A 32 3.99 17.06 -39.66
N VAL A 33 4.02 17.49 -38.39
CA VAL A 33 3.46 18.79 -37.97
C VAL A 33 4.37 19.36 -36.88
N ILE A 34 5.54 19.84 -37.31
CA ILE A 34 6.24 20.93 -36.62
C ILE A 34 5.87 22.18 -37.41
N ALA A 35 4.82 22.88 -36.97
CA ALA A 35 4.55 24.27 -37.29
C ALA A 35 3.29 24.71 -36.54
N LEU A 36 3.47 25.25 -35.34
CA LEU A 36 2.64 26.33 -34.76
C LEU A 36 3.28 26.78 -33.43
N LEU A 37 4.55 27.20 -33.53
CA LEU A 37 5.16 28.13 -32.59
C LEU A 37 5.06 29.50 -33.25
N GLY A 38 4.06 30.28 -32.83
CA GLY A 38 3.90 31.64 -33.34
C GLY A 38 2.62 32.31 -32.83
N LEU A 39 2.83 33.35 -32.02
CA LEU A 39 1.94 34.48 -31.70
C LEU A 39 0.93 34.29 -30.55
N GLY A 40 1.17 35.04 -29.48
CA GLY A 40 0.21 35.24 -28.40
C GLY A 40 0.76 36.01 -27.20
N ALA A 41 1.53 37.08 -27.42
CA ALA A 41 1.88 38.04 -26.37
C ALA A 41 0.69 38.96 -26.10
N THR A 42 0.12 38.92 -24.89
CA THR A 42 -0.58 40.03 -24.21
C THR A 42 -0.55 39.69 -22.70
N SER A 43 0.34 40.26 -21.89
CA SER A 43 0.26 41.56 -21.19
C SER A 43 -0.99 41.76 -20.31
N GLY A 44 -0.77 41.83 -18.99
CA GLY A 44 -1.70 42.36 -17.98
C GLY A 44 -1.87 41.39 -16.82
N GLY A 45 -1.65 41.72 -15.55
CA GLY A 45 -1.38 42.99 -14.90
C GLY A 45 -1.07 42.71 -13.42
N VAL A 46 -0.41 43.67 -12.80
CA VAL A 46 0.16 43.66 -11.46
C VAL A 46 -0.94 43.68 -10.39
N ALA A 47 -0.79 42.90 -9.32
CA ALA A 47 -1.39 43.20 -8.02
C ALA A 47 -0.42 42.82 -6.89
N LEU A 48 0.35 43.82 -6.48
CA LEU A 48 1.11 43.85 -5.22
C LEU A 48 0.11 43.90 -4.05
N GLY A 49 -0.11 42.77 -3.40
CA GLY A 49 -0.82 42.69 -2.12
C GLY A 49 0.19 42.64 -0.96
N MET A 50 0.73 43.80 -0.61
CA MET A 50 1.47 44.03 0.63
C MET A 50 0.45 44.19 1.75
N ILE A 51 0.66 43.55 2.92
CA ILE A 51 0.53 44.12 4.28
C ILE A 51 0.95 43.02 5.28
N PRO A 52 2.07 43.19 6.01
CA PRO A 52 2.36 42.44 7.22
C PRO A 52 1.70 43.15 8.43
N GLN A 53 1.14 42.38 9.37
CA GLN A 53 0.82 42.88 10.72
C GLN A 53 1.39 41.93 11.78
N PRO A 54 2.50 42.30 12.45
CA PRO A 54 2.85 41.71 13.73
C PRO A 54 2.00 42.38 14.83
N PHE A 55 1.22 41.59 15.56
CA PHE A 55 0.59 42.05 16.79
C PHE A 55 1.62 42.06 17.91
N THR A 56 2.26 43.21 18.13
CA THR A 56 2.93 43.54 19.39
C THR A 56 1.96 44.33 20.27
N ALA A 57 1.37 43.65 21.27
CA ALA A 57 0.72 44.31 22.38
C ALA A 57 1.69 44.36 23.57
N SER A 58 2.33 45.52 23.74
CA SER A 58 2.95 45.92 25.01
C SER A 58 1.85 46.46 25.93
N ALA A 59 1.78 45.95 27.15
CA ALA A 59 1.01 46.55 28.25
C ALA A 59 1.87 46.52 29.53
N PRO A 60 1.67 47.48 30.45
CA PRO A 60 2.75 48.12 31.18
C PRO A 60 3.12 47.45 32.50
N ALA A 61 4.39 47.62 32.88
CA ALA A 61 4.87 47.46 34.24
C ALA A 61 4.36 48.60 35.16
N PRO A 62 3.99 48.26 36.40
CA PRO A 62 4.23 49.15 37.53
C PRO A 62 5.18 48.50 38.55
N SER A 63 6.28 49.21 38.84
CA SER A 63 6.93 49.26 40.17
C SER A 63 6.51 50.59 40.81
N PRO A 64 6.41 50.78 42.16
CA PRO A 64 7.44 50.37 43.13
C PRO A 64 6.97 49.92 44.53
N THR A 65 7.91 49.25 45.22
CA THR A 65 8.35 49.34 46.63
C THR A 65 7.39 49.79 47.76
N GLY A 66 7.31 48.95 48.80
CA GLY A 66 7.01 49.39 50.18
C GLY A 66 6.93 48.21 51.18
N PRO A 67 7.80 48.11 52.19
CA PRO A 67 7.86 46.95 53.10
C PRO A 67 6.90 47.09 54.29
N ALA A 68 6.28 45.99 54.69
CA ALA A 68 5.66 45.84 56.00
C ALA A 68 5.98 44.46 56.59
N ALA A 69 6.76 44.45 57.67
CA ALA A 69 6.94 43.32 58.56
C ALA A 69 5.85 43.32 59.65
N PRO A 70 5.89 42.38 60.61
CA PRO A 70 5.16 41.13 60.63
C PRO A 70 3.94 41.19 61.57
N SER A 71 2.98 40.29 61.39
CA SER A 71 1.92 40.07 62.38
C SER A 71 1.68 38.58 62.54
N THR A 72 2.14 38.08 63.68
CA THR A 72 1.96 36.71 64.18
C THR A 72 0.50 36.47 64.56
N PRO A 73 -0.19 35.46 64.00
CA PRO A 73 -1.40 34.93 64.60
C PRO A 73 -1.06 33.73 65.48
N ALA A 74 -1.73 33.70 66.62
CA ALA A 74 -1.61 32.72 67.68
C ALA A 74 -1.91 31.28 67.21
N ALA A 75 -1.32 30.34 67.96
CA ALA A 75 -1.43 28.90 67.80
C ALA A 75 -2.88 28.42 67.55
N ALA A 76 -3.07 27.78 66.39
CA ALA A 76 -4.22 26.93 66.12
C ALA A 76 -3.89 25.49 66.56
N PRO A 77 -4.89 24.69 67.00
CA PRO A 77 -4.66 23.36 67.53
C PRO A 77 -4.14 22.42 66.44
N VAL A 78 -3.15 21.59 66.81
CA VAL A 78 -2.59 20.53 65.97
C VAL A 78 -3.71 19.53 65.65
N GLN A 79 -4.17 19.56 64.41
CA GLN A 79 -5.03 18.52 63.86
C GLN A 79 -4.11 17.45 63.29
N GLU A 80 -4.16 16.23 63.85
CA GLU A 80 -3.44 15.07 63.31
C GLU A 80 -3.82 14.88 61.85
N ILE A 81 -2.83 15.06 60.98
CA ILE A 81 -2.91 14.71 59.55
C ILE A 81 -2.89 13.18 59.51
N PRO A 82 -3.92 12.51 58.95
CA PRO A 82 -3.85 11.07 58.71
C PRO A 82 -2.64 10.77 57.82
N ASP A 83 -1.85 9.76 58.19
CA ASP A 83 -0.73 9.30 57.39
C ASP A 83 -1.16 9.12 55.92
N PRO A 84 -0.38 9.64 54.94
CA PRO A 84 -0.69 9.43 53.54
C PRO A 84 -0.60 7.93 53.25
N VAL A 85 -1.77 7.29 53.09
CA VAL A 85 -1.88 5.92 52.59
C VAL A 85 -1.15 5.89 51.25
N HIS A 86 -0.01 5.20 51.21
CA HIS A 86 0.75 4.98 50.00
C HIS A 86 -0.14 4.27 48.97
N SER A 87 -0.71 5.03 48.05
CA SER A 87 -1.39 4.48 46.87
C SER A 87 -0.37 3.63 46.12
N PRO A 88 -0.69 2.36 45.76
CA PRO A 88 0.23 1.55 45.01
C PRO A 88 0.47 2.24 43.66
N THR A 89 1.73 2.51 43.36
CA THR A 89 2.14 2.98 42.04
C THR A 89 1.68 1.92 41.02
N PRO A 90 0.92 2.29 39.97
CA PRO A 90 0.51 1.33 38.96
C PRO A 90 1.75 0.73 38.32
N THR A 91 1.89 -0.60 38.44
CA THR A 91 2.94 -1.33 37.73
C THR A 91 2.68 -1.18 36.23
N PRO A 92 3.64 -0.67 35.43
CA PRO A 92 3.47 -0.62 33.99
C PRO A 92 3.20 -2.03 33.47
N THR A 93 2.04 -2.21 32.84
CA THR A 93 1.74 -3.43 32.09
C THR A 93 2.74 -3.53 30.94
N PRO A 94 3.57 -4.59 30.83
CA PRO A 94 4.40 -4.80 29.65
C PRO A 94 3.58 -4.62 28.36
N THR A 95 4.06 -3.72 27.51
CA THR A 95 3.53 -3.54 26.15
C THR A 95 3.80 -4.83 25.36
N PRO A 96 2.80 -5.41 24.68
CA PRO A 96 3.01 -6.62 23.90
C PRO A 96 4.07 -6.36 22.82
N THR A 97 5.07 -7.23 22.74
CA THR A 97 6.05 -7.22 21.65
C THR A 97 5.32 -7.44 20.33
N PRO A 98 5.57 -6.63 19.28
CA PRO A 98 4.96 -6.86 17.97
C PRO A 98 5.29 -8.26 17.47
N ALA A 99 4.28 -9.02 17.06
CA ALA A 99 4.50 -10.31 16.44
C ALA A 99 5.35 -10.14 15.16
N ALA A 100 6.35 -11.00 15.01
CA ALA A 100 7.18 -11.02 13.82
C ALA A 100 6.36 -11.55 12.64
N ALA A 101 6.41 -10.84 11.51
CA ALA A 101 5.73 -11.26 10.30
C ALA A 101 6.30 -12.60 9.80
N THR A 102 5.43 -13.53 9.44
CA THR A 102 5.78 -14.80 8.80
C THR A 102 5.11 -14.85 7.43
N LEU A 103 5.91 -14.80 6.37
CA LEU A 103 5.36 -14.91 5.01
C LEU A 103 5.12 -16.39 4.67
N PRO A 104 3.97 -16.74 4.08
CA PRO A 104 3.73 -18.09 3.60
C PRO A 104 4.67 -18.43 2.44
N SER A 105 4.98 -19.72 2.28
CA SER A 105 5.83 -20.22 1.19
C SER A 105 5.13 -20.30 -0.15
N ASP A 106 3.79 -20.31 -0.15
CA ASP A 106 2.96 -20.49 -1.33
C ASP A 106 1.62 -19.75 -1.19
N CYS A 107 0.92 -19.59 -2.31
CA CYS A 107 -0.33 -18.83 -2.38
C CYS A 107 -1.49 -19.46 -1.62
N THR A 108 -1.42 -20.77 -1.34
CA THR A 108 -2.45 -21.43 -0.56
C THR A 108 -2.35 -21.00 0.90
N GLY A 109 -1.14 -20.74 1.40
CA GLY A 109 -0.86 -20.32 2.76
C GLY A 109 -1.21 -18.86 3.10
N LEU A 110 -1.75 -18.06 2.18
CA LEU A 110 -2.08 -16.64 2.42
C LEU A 110 -3.28 -16.42 3.34
N VAL A 111 -4.18 -17.40 3.43
CA VAL A 111 -5.35 -17.36 4.31
C VAL A 111 -5.55 -18.75 4.94
N PRO A 112 -6.25 -18.83 6.09
CA PRO A 112 -6.56 -20.11 6.72
C PRO A 112 -7.29 -21.06 5.75
N ALA A 113 -6.90 -22.33 5.73
CA ALA A 113 -7.48 -23.32 4.82
C ALA A 113 -9.00 -23.44 4.94
N SER A 114 -9.54 -23.30 6.16
CA SER A 114 -10.98 -23.32 6.44
C SER A 114 -11.76 -22.12 5.89
N GLU A 115 -11.08 -21.04 5.52
CA GLU A 115 -11.71 -19.81 5.03
C GLU A 115 -11.61 -19.64 3.51
N ARG A 116 -10.79 -20.44 2.82
CA ARG A 116 -10.52 -20.28 1.39
C ARG A 116 -11.78 -20.28 0.53
N ASP A 117 -12.68 -21.24 0.75
CA ASP A 117 -13.92 -21.34 -0.03
C ASP A 117 -14.81 -20.11 0.19
N ARG A 118 -14.89 -19.62 1.44
CA ARG A 118 -15.65 -18.41 1.79
C ARG A 118 -15.05 -17.16 1.17
N LEU A 119 -13.72 -17.04 1.16
CA LEU A 119 -13.01 -15.83 0.74
C LEU A 119 -12.87 -15.72 -0.77
N PHE A 120 -12.74 -16.85 -1.48
CA PHE A 120 -12.46 -16.87 -2.92
C PHE A 120 -13.64 -17.36 -3.77
N ASP A 121 -14.74 -17.79 -3.15
CA ASP A 121 -15.99 -18.23 -3.80
C ASP A 121 -15.75 -19.26 -4.92
N GLY A 122 -14.85 -20.21 -4.66
CA GLY A 122 -14.47 -21.25 -5.63
C GLY A 122 -13.65 -20.76 -6.83
N THR A 123 -13.26 -19.49 -6.89
CA THR A 123 -12.41 -18.96 -7.96
C THR A 123 -11.07 -19.68 -7.98
N PRO A 124 -10.61 -20.21 -9.13
CA PRO A 124 -9.38 -20.99 -9.17
C PRO A 124 -8.14 -20.11 -8.99
N LEU A 125 -7.18 -20.64 -8.24
CA LEU A 125 -5.83 -20.10 -8.09
C LEU A 125 -4.99 -20.52 -9.30
N GLN A 126 -4.43 -19.54 -10.03
CA GLN A 126 -3.73 -19.77 -11.30
C GLN A 126 -2.32 -20.35 -11.12
N ASP A 127 -1.58 -19.88 -10.11
CA ASP A 127 -0.25 -20.36 -9.77
C ASP A 127 -0.14 -20.56 -8.24
N PRO A 128 -0.25 -21.80 -7.76
CA PRO A 128 -0.09 -22.08 -6.33
C PRO A 128 1.27 -21.70 -5.78
N SER A 129 2.35 -21.73 -6.58
CA SER A 129 3.69 -21.37 -6.12
C SER A 129 3.88 -19.87 -5.91
N GLY A 130 3.04 -19.06 -6.56
CA GLY A 130 3.09 -17.60 -6.54
C GLY A 130 4.36 -16.98 -7.12
N THR A 131 5.03 -17.71 -8.03
CA THR A 131 6.29 -17.29 -8.64
C THR A 131 6.11 -16.85 -10.10
N ALA A 132 5.15 -17.44 -10.82
CA ALA A 132 4.90 -17.18 -12.24
C ALA A 132 4.40 -15.76 -12.50
N HIS A 133 3.71 -15.19 -11.51
CA HIS A 133 3.11 -13.88 -11.59
C HIS A 133 3.84 -12.80 -10.83
N LEU A 134 5.04 -13.06 -10.27
CA LEU A 134 5.79 -12.10 -9.48
C LEU A 134 5.82 -10.74 -10.18
N ARG A 135 4.87 -9.91 -9.77
CA ARG A 135 4.84 -8.52 -10.16
C ARG A 135 6.06 -7.97 -9.48
N THR A 136 6.91 -7.33 -10.25
CA THR A 136 7.96 -6.52 -9.64
C THR A 136 7.20 -5.52 -8.78
N ALA A 137 7.20 -5.71 -7.45
CA ALA A 137 6.73 -4.65 -6.57
C ALA A 137 7.44 -3.39 -7.05
N ALA A 138 6.69 -2.30 -7.15
CA ALA A 138 7.29 -1.10 -7.67
C ALA A 138 8.51 -0.77 -6.79
N ALA A 139 9.69 -0.78 -7.43
CA ALA A 139 10.95 -0.64 -6.74
C ALA A 139 10.85 0.58 -5.80
N PRO A 140 11.27 0.47 -4.53
CA PRO A 140 12.34 -0.41 -4.05
C PRO A 140 11.91 -1.65 -3.23
N LEU A 141 10.62 -1.99 -3.17
CA LEU A 141 10.14 -3.13 -2.37
C LEU A 141 10.49 -4.48 -3.01
N THR A 142 10.57 -5.53 -2.19
CA THR A 142 10.81 -6.91 -2.63
C THR A 142 9.53 -7.73 -2.49
N THR A 143 8.99 -8.23 -3.61
CA THR A 143 7.89 -9.20 -3.63
C THR A 143 8.44 -10.58 -3.30
N ALA A 144 7.87 -11.24 -2.30
CA ALA A 144 8.19 -12.63 -1.95
C ALA A 144 7.24 -13.62 -2.64
N LEU A 145 5.97 -13.24 -2.81
CA LEU A 145 4.92 -14.10 -3.33
C LEU A 145 3.88 -13.25 -4.06
N SER A 146 3.40 -13.72 -5.21
CA SER A 146 2.37 -13.06 -6.03
C SER A 146 1.31 -14.06 -6.46
N CYS A 147 0.08 -13.84 -5.98
CA CYS A 147 -1.01 -14.80 -6.08
C CYS A 147 -2.16 -14.23 -6.88
N LEU A 148 -2.77 -15.07 -7.73
CA LEU A 148 -3.85 -14.66 -8.62
C LEU A 148 -5.00 -15.67 -8.59
N TRP A 149 -6.17 -15.20 -8.15
CA TRP A 149 -7.44 -15.88 -8.26
C TRP A 149 -8.26 -15.24 -9.37
N MET A 150 -8.52 -16.01 -10.43
CA MET A 150 -9.20 -15.51 -11.61
C MET A 150 -9.81 -16.69 -12.37
N ASP A 151 -11.02 -16.54 -12.91
CA ASP A 151 -11.54 -17.50 -13.87
C ASP A 151 -10.72 -17.41 -15.18
N PRO A 152 -10.23 -18.52 -15.77
CA PRO A 152 -9.44 -18.48 -17.01
C PRO A 152 -10.14 -17.80 -18.21
N SER A 153 -11.46 -17.66 -18.17
CA SER A 153 -12.27 -16.97 -19.17
C SER A 153 -12.56 -15.50 -18.84
N ALA A 154 -12.19 -15.04 -17.64
CA ALA A 154 -12.30 -13.64 -17.25
C ALA A 154 -11.16 -12.82 -17.89
N ASP A 155 -11.49 -11.62 -18.36
CA ASP A 155 -10.49 -10.68 -18.91
C ASP A 155 -9.89 -9.81 -17.80
N VAL A 156 -10.76 -9.18 -16.98
CA VAL A 156 -10.32 -8.23 -15.92
C VAL A 156 -10.81 -8.59 -14.52
N SER A 157 -11.81 -9.46 -14.38
CA SER A 157 -12.36 -9.85 -13.08
C SER A 157 -11.43 -10.82 -12.36
N GLY A 158 -11.17 -10.57 -11.08
CA GLY A 158 -10.26 -11.40 -10.29
C GLY A 158 -9.74 -10.67 -9.07
N LEU A 159 -8.86 -11.38 -8.37
CA LEU A 159 -8.18 -10.92 -7.18
C LEU A 159 -6.70 -11.28 -7.29
N SER A 160 -5.83 -10.31 -7.10
CA SER A 160 -4.41 -10.57 -6.86
C SER A 160 -4.02 -10.15 -5.46
N ILE A 161 -3.15 -10.95 -4.84
CA ILE A 161 -2.50 -10.61 -3.58
C ILE A 161 -1.00 -10.77 -3.76
N ASP A 162 -0.29 -9.66 -3.60
CA ASP A 162 1.17 -9.64 -3.58
C ASP A 162 1.63 -9.40 -2.14
N VAL A 163 2.65 -10.12 -1.68
CA VAL A 163 3.19 -9.96 -0.33
C VAL A 163 4.71 -9.92 -0.37
N GLY A 164 5.31 -9.12 0.49
CA GLY A 164 6.73 -8.90 0.46
C GLY A 164 7.28 -8.13 1.65
N THR A 165 8.53 -7.72 1.50
CA THR A 165 9.26 -6.96 2.52
C THR A 165 9.99 -5.75 1.92
N GLY A 166 10.44 -4.88 2.81
CA GLY A 166 11.32 -3.74 2.51
C GLY A 166 11.91 -3.17 3.79
N THR A 167 12.89 -2.28 3.69
CA THR A 167 13.33 -1.50 4.84
C THR A 167 12.29 -0.44 5.21
N ALA A 168 12.40 0.14 6.42
CA ALA A 168 11.51 1.21 6.84
C ALA A 168 11.57 2.42 5.89
N GLU A 169 12.77 2.75 5.39
CA GLU A 169 12.99 3.82 4.43
C GLU A 169 12.34 3.51 3.08
N GLN A 170 12.44 2.26 2.61
CA GLN A 170 11.82 1.81 1.37
C GLN A 170 10.29 1.89 1.44
N ILE A 171 9.69 1.45 2.55
CA ILE A 171 8.24 1.52 2.77
C ILE A 171 7.78 2.98 2.82
N SER A 172 8.44 3.84 3.59
CA SER A 172 8.07 5.26 3.69
C SER A 172 8.16 5.99 2.35
N ALA A 173 9.20 5.70 1.55
CA ALA A 173 9.34 6.25 0.20
C ALA A 173 8.21 5.74 -0.73
N PHE A 174 7.85 4.47 -0.59
CA PHE A 174 6.80 3.87 -1.39
C PHE A 174 5.41 4.43 -1.06
N GLU A 175 5.10 4.62 0.22
CA GLU A 175 3.86 5.27 0.67
C GLU A 175 3.71 6.68 0.09
N THR A 176 4.80 7.45 0.06
CA THR A 176 4.81 8.78 -0.57
C THR A 176 4.45 8.68 -2.06
N THR A 177 5.03 7.70 -2.75
CA THR A 177 4.72 7.42 -4.17
C THR A 177 3.24 7.03 -4.37
N LEU A 178 2.65 6.28 -3.45
CA LEU A 178 1.23 5.91 -3.52
C LEU A 178 0.33 7.15 -3.40
N VAL A 179 0.62 8.06 -2.48
CA VAL A 179 -0.11 9.33 -2.32
C VAL A 179 0.00 10.19 -3.58
N GLU A 180 1.19 10.32 -4.16
CA GLU A 180 1.40 11.04 -5.43
C GLU A 180 0.61 10.43 -6.60
N ARG A 181 0.43 9.11 -6.58
CA ARG A 181 -0.40 8.38 -7.55
C ARG A 181 -1.90 8.48 -7.27
N GLY A 182 -2.31 9.15 -6.18
CA GLY A 182 -3.70 9.38 -5.82
C GLY A 182 -4.31 8.31 -4.91
N HIS A 183 -3.49 7.53 -4.19
CA HIS A 183 -3.99 6.67 -3.12
C HIS A 183 -4.34 7.51 -1.89
N VAL A 184 -5.40 7.10 -1.20
CA VAL A 184 -5.78 7.65 0.11
C VAL A 184 -5.22 6.74 1.19
N CYS A 185 -4.34 7.27 2.03
CA CYS A 185 -3.67 6.51 3.08
C CYS A 185 -4.19 6.90 4.48
N SER A 186 -4.45 5.90 5.31
CA SER A 186 -4.94 6.04 6.68
C SER A 186 -4.30 5.01 7.61
N ASP A 187 -4.23 5.32 8.91
CA ASP A 187 -3.73 4.39 9.92
C ASP A 187 -4.84 3.43 10.37
N ARG A 188 -4.47 2.15 10.55
CA ARG A 188 -5.32 1.07 11.05
C ARG A 188 -4.54 0.30 12.11
N GLY A 189 -4.68 0.69 13.38
CA GLY A 189 -3.94 0.09 14.48
C GLY A 189 -2.42 0.22 14.25
N PRO A 190 -1.65 -0.89 14.21
CA PRO A 190 -0.21 -0.86 13.96
C PRO A 190 0.18 -0.74 12.47
N ALA A 191 -0.81 -0.66 11.56
CA ALA A 191 -0.58 -0.67 10.13
C ALA A 191 -0.97 0.65 9.45
N ARG A 192 -0.34 0.90 8.30
CA ARG A 192 -0.72 1.93 7.35
C ARG A 192 -1.42 1.28 6.17
N VAL A 193 -2.60 1.77 5.81
CA VAL A 193 -3.40 1.25 4.71
C VAL A 193 -3.63 2.33 3.67
N CYS A 194 -3.26 2.07 2.41
CA CYS A 194 -3.40 2.97 1.29
C CYS A 194 -4.31 2.36 0.22
N THR A 195 -5.38 3.06 -0.17
CA THR A 195 -6.35 2.54 -1.13
C THR A 195 -6.52 3.46 -2.33
N GLN A 196 -6.77 2.86 -3.49
CA GLN A 196 -7.19 3.58 -4.69
C GLN A 196 -8.17 2.74 -5.49
N THR A 197 -9.23 3.38 -5.99
CA THR A 197 -10.15 2.77 -6.94
C THR A 197 -10.01 3.43 -8.30
N ARG A 198 -9.89 2.62 -9.35
CA ARG A 198 -9.79 3.06 -10.74
C ARG A 198 -10.63 2.17 -11.63
N GLN A 199 -11.05 2.68 -12.78
CA GLN A 199 -11.78 1.88 -13.75
C GLN A 199 -10.85 0.88 -14.47
N ALA A 200 -11.28 -0.37 -14.58
CA ALA A 200 -10.59 -1.45 -15.28
C ALA A 200 -10.84 -1.36 -16.80
N ALA A 201 -10.11 -0.47 -17.48
CA ALA A 201 -10.23 -0.33 -18.94
C ALA A 201 -10.00 -1.68 -19.65
N PRO A 202 -10.79 -2.00 -20.69
CA PRO A 202 -11.82 -1.17 -21.34
C PRO A 202 -13.22 -1.24 -20.70
N TYR A 203 -13.40 -1.98 -19.62
CA TYR A 203 -14.70 -2.23 -19.01
C TYR A 203 -15.10 -1.13 -18.01
N PRO A 204 -16.40 -0.83 -17.85
CA PRO A 204 -16.91 0.12 -16.87
C PRO A 204 -17.07 -0.54 -15.49
N VAL A 205 -16.03 -1.23 -15.02
CA VAL A 205 -16.00 -1.87 -13.71
C VAL A 205 -14.80 -1.36 -12.94
N ASP A 206 -14.90 -1.33 -11.62
CA ASP A 206 -13.86 -0.78 -10.77
C ASP A 206 -12.85 -1.86 -10.34
N THR A 207 -11.57 -1.51 -10.42
CA THR A 207 -10.48 -2.16 -9.71
C THR A 207 -10.14 -1.33 -8.48
N THR A 208 -10.06 -1.98 -7.33
CA THR A 208 -9.55 -1.35 -6.10
C THR A 208 -8.24 -2.00 -5.70
N ASP A 209 -7.19 -1.19 -5.54
CA ASP A 209 -5.94 -1.60 -4.92
C ASP A 209 -5.96 -1.18 -3.44
N THR A 210 -5.55 -2.08 -2.56
CA THR A 210 -5.39 -1.86 -1.13
C THR A 210 -4.01 -2.33 -0.70
N TRP A 211 -3.13 -1.38 -0.41
CA TRP A 211 -1.82 -1.64 0.16
C TRP A 211 -1.90 -1.60 1.68
N TYR A 212 -1.29 -2.58 2.33
CA TYR A 212 -1.20 -2.70 3.78
C TYR A 212 0.28 -2.81 4.18
N PHE A 213 0.74 -1.92 5.04
CA PHE A 213 2.10 -1.88 5.56
C PHE A 213 2.11 -2.04 7.07
N ARG A 214 2.93 -2.96 7.59
CA ARG A 214 3.15 -3.12 9.03
C ARG A 214 4.59 -3.53 9.30
N GLY A 215 5.34 -2.61 9.91
CA GLY A 215 6.78 -2.76 10.11
C GLY A 215 7.50 -2.79 8.76
N THR A 216 8.27 -3.84 8.50
CA THR A 216 9.04 -4.06 7.26
C THR A 216 8.33 -4.98 6.26
N THR A 217 7.10 -5.36 6.56
CA THR A 217 6.30 -6.30 5.75
C THR A 217 5.09 -5.60 5.18
N TRP A 218 4.74 -5.95 3.95
CA TRP A 218 3.61 -5.39 3.24
C TRP A 218 2.86 -6.46 2.45
N PHE A 219 1.59 -6.18 2.18
CA PHE A 219 0.85 -6.87 1.13
C PHE A 219 -0.06 -5.91 0.37
N GLU A 220 -0.30 -6.20 -0.90
CA GLU A 220 -1.24 -5.49 -1.77
C GLU A 220 -2.38 -6.44 -2.12
N VAL A 221 -3.62 -5.94 -2.07
CA VAL A 221 -4.81 -6.60 -2.61
C VAL A 221 -5.35 -5.77 -3.77
N SER A 222 -5.35 -6.32 -4.98
CA SER A 222 -5.98 -5.70 -6.16
C SER A 222 -7.19 -6.54 -6.57
N GLN A 223 -8.38 -5.95 -6.52
CA GLN A 223 -9.66 -6.63 -6.73
C GLN A 223 -10.49 -5.98 -7.84
N THR A 224 -11.10 -6.79 -8.70
CA THR A 224 -12.09 -6.36 -9.72
C THR A 224 -13.25 -7.36 -9.73
N ASN A 225 -14.47 -6.90 -9.46
CA ASN A 225 -15.67 -7.77 -9.36
C ASN A 225 -15.46 -9.01 -8.47
N PHE A 226 -14.72 -8.86 -7.36
CA PHE A 226 -14.35 -9.96 -6.48
C PHE A 226 -14.74 -9.64 -5.03
N PRO A 227 -15.37 -10.57 -4.28
CA PRO A 227 -15.74 -10.33 -2.89
C PRO A 227 -14.49 -10.32 -1.99
N THR A 228 -14.35 -9.31 -1.12
CA THR A 228 -13.19 -9.19 -0.20
C THR A 228 -13.57 -9.07 1.27
N ASN A 229 -14.81 -9.47 1.61
CA ASN A 229 -15.34 -9.38 2.98
C ASN A 229 -14.52 -10.22 3.97
N GLY A 230 -13.77 -9.54 4.85
CA GLY A 230 -12.89 -10.16 5.83
C GLY A 230 -11.59 -10.73 5.26
N LEU A 231 -11.28 -10.48 3.98
CA LEU A 231 -10.04 -10.95 3.36
C LEU A 231 -8.81 -10.28 4.00
N LEU A 232 -8.88 -8.96 4.21
CA LEU A 232 -7.78 -8.20 4.79
C LEU A 232 -7.41 -8.72 6.19
N ASP A 233 -8.42 -8.97 7.02
CA ASP A 233 -8.24 -9.51 8.37
C ASP A 233 -7.68 -10.95 8.34
N ALA A 234 -8.14 -11.79 7.40
CA ALA A 234 -7.64 -13.15 7.24
C ALA A 234 -6.16 -13.19 6.82
N VAL A 235 -5.74 -12.32 5.89
CA VAL A 235 -4.33 -12.20 5.48
C VAL A 235 -3.48 -11.62 6.60
N GLU A 236 -3.98 -10.61 7.32
CA GLU A 236 -3.30 -10.05 8.49
C GLU A 236 -3.06 -11.13 9.57
N GLN A 237 -4.11 -11.86 9.92
CA GLN A 237 -4.06 -12.95 10.90
C GLN A 237 -3.06 -14.03 10.48
N GLN A 238 -2.94 -14.33 9.20
CA GLN A 238 -2.03 -15.36 8.70
C GLN A 238 -0.56 -14.92 8.72
N ILE A 239 -0.28 -13.63 8.45
CA ILE A 239 1.08 -13.10 8.40
C ILE A 239 1.60 -12.74 9.80
N TRP A 240 0.77 -12.14 10.66
CA TRP A 240 1.20 -11.63 11.96
C TRP A 240 0.68 -12.39 13.18
N GLY A 241 -0.33 -13.26 13.04
CA GLY A 241 -0.85 -14.07 14.14
C GLY A 241 -1.76 -13.34 15.10
#